data_AF-A0A1E3WIU6-F1
#
_entry.id   AF-A0A1E3WIU6-F1
#
_cell.length_a   1.000
_cell.length_b   1.000
_cell.length_c   1.000
_cell.angle_alpha   90.00
_cell.angle_beta   90.00
_cell.angle_gamma   90.00
#
_symmetry.space_group_name_H-M   'P 1'
#
loop_
_entity.id
_entity.type
_entity.pdbx_description
1 polymer ?
#
loop_
_entity_poly.entity_id
_entity_poly.type
_entity_poly.pdbx_seq_one_letter_code
_entity_poly.pdbx_strand_id
1 'polypeptide(L)'
;MQEANTPTSLQLKTTYSRKWPIAPVWYPDEALGLPDSNGVRDLIPREDRKIKPIPTINRKLFNTVEKHGVWVNAQWPCLVYRLIEAGMRKRNLSFRVDHKQNLENAIRWIAYNSDAVTGCINVSRLCIEIGKEIKVSSSTISVIMKELVIMGLLYEPEYSSQSVQDVLHGGHLPRTLCTTPLFYELLGINNGELNRLIAIETQRRQIEASKRQEQYDADFALKTFCQSNILRVWEHRHTQATSSYKIKLSDMKPIDRMSYISRKLVQRIKDKGWEISLEKDNITKMANNLLSRMGLSVSLRKPPSIPI
;
A
#
# COMPACT_ATOMS: atom_id res chain seq x y z
N MET A 1 24.96 21.47 -59.25
CA MET A 1 25.48 20.65 -58.13
C MET A 1 25.02 21.33 -56.85
N GLN A 2 23.98 20.79 -56.20
CA GLN A 2 23.42 21.32 -54.95
C GLN A 2 23.90 20.42 -53.83
N GLU A 3 24.69 20.98 -52.91
CA GLU A 3 25.16 20.30 -51.70
C GLU A 3 24.02 20.18 -50.70
N ALA A 4 23.81 18.96 -50.22
CA ALA A 4 22.76 18.61 -49.28
C ALA A 4 23.04 19.22 -47.90
N ASN A 5 22.12 20.07 -47.43
CA ASN A 5 22.06 20.52 -46.04
C ASN A 5 21.82 19.32 -45.13
N THR A 6 22.89 18.84 -44.50
CA THR A 6 22.82 17.82 -43.46
C THR A 6 22.50 18.52 -42.14
N PRO A 7 21.42 18.18 -41.42
CA PRO A 7 21.07 18.87 -40.18
C PRO A 7 22.08 18.53 -39.10
N THR A 8 22.74 19.57 -38.58
CA THR A 8 23.65 19.52 -37.44
C THR A 8 22.99 18.81 -36.26
N SER A 9 23.58 17.71 -35.78
CA SER A 9 23.07 16.97 -34.64
C SER A 9 22.96 17.89 -33.42
N LEU A 10 21.76 18.02 -32.87
CA LEU A 10 21.51 18.61 -31.55
C LEU A 10 22.37 17.88 -30.52
N GLN A 11 23.55 18.43 -30.20
CA GLN A 11 24.30 18.01 -29.04
C GLN A 11 23.54 18.48 -27.81
N LEU A 12 22.80 17.56 -27.19
CA LEU A 12 22.29 17.70 -25.83
C LEU A 12 23.49 17.93 -24.90
N LYS A 13 23.79 19.21 -24.61
CA LYS A 13 24.62 19.59 -23.48
C LYS A 13 23.90 19.15 -22.21
N THR A 14 24.21 17.95 -21.77
CA THR A 14 23.77 17.45 -20.48
C THR A 14 24.63 18.09 -19.40
N THR A 15 24.17 19.20 -18.84
CA THR A 15 24.63 19.67 -17.52
C THR A 15 24.09 18.72 -16.45
N TYR A 16 24.63 17.49 -16.39
CA TYR A 16 24.44 16.62 -15.24
C TYR A 16 25.28 17.14 -14.07
N SER A 17 24.71 18.04 -13.27
CA SER A 17 25.08 18.10 -11.86
C SER A 17 24.78 16.72 -11.25
N ARG A 18 25.81 16.00 -10.79
CA ARG A 18 25.71 14.75 -10.01
C ARG A 18 25.14 14.99 -8.59
N LYS A 19 24.01 15.70 -8.49
CA LYS A 19 23.12 15.67 -7.34
C LYS A 19 21.92 14.85 -7.78
N TRP A 20 21.66 13.73 -7.12
CA TRP A 20 20.39 13.01 -7.30
C TRP A 20 19.26 14.04 -7.17
N PRO A 21 18.44 14.25 -8.22
CA PRO A 21 17.37 15.23 -8.13
C PRO A 21 16.44 14.78 -7.00
N ILE A 22 16.22 15.67 -6.03
CA ILE A 22 15.25 15.45 -4.96
C ILE A 22 13.91 15.15 -5.63
N ALA A 23 13.22 14.10 -5.19
CA ALA A 23 11.91 13.77 -5.74
C ALA A 23 10.99 14.99 -5.58
N PRO A 24 10.23 15.38 -6.62
CA PRO A 24 9.30 16.49 -6.49
C PRO A 24 8.26 16.18 -5.41
N VAL A 25 7.69 17.23 -4.82
CA VAL A 25 6.58 17.08 -3.86
C VAL A 25 5.45 16.34 -4.56
N TRP A 26 4.97 15.27 -3.93
CA TRP A 26 3.90 14.46 -4.50
C TRP A 26 2.52 15.09 -4.21
N TYR A 27 1.66 15.04 -5.22
CA TYR A 27 0.25 15.40 -5.16
C TYR A 27 -0.56 14.31 -5.84
N PRO A 28 -1.77 14.00 -5.34
CA PRO A 28 -2.69 13.12 -6.04
C PRO A 28 -3.08 13.76 -7.38
N ASP A 29 -3.38 12.93 -8.38
CA ASP A 29 -3.78 13.41 -9.71
C ASP A 29 -4.99 14.35 -9.64
N GLU A 30 -5.85 14.14 -8.64
CA GLU A 30 -7.00 14.98 -8.34
C GLU A 30 -6.69 16.35 -7.74
N ALA A 31 -5.43 16.66 -7.42
CA ALA A 31 -5.03 18.01 -7.03
C ALA A 31 -4.35 18.78 -8.17
N LEU A 32 -4.11 18.11 -9.31
CA LEU A 32 -3.30 18.63 -10.40
C LEU A 32 -4.17 19.07 -11.60
N GLY A 33 -3.78 20.15 -12.27
CA GLY A 33 -4.42 20.70 -13.46
C GLY A 33 -4.18 19.85 -14.72
N LEU A 34 -4.54 20.39 -15.89
CA LEU A 34 -4.16 19.77 -17.16
C LEU A 34 -2.64 19.88 -17.37
N PRO A 35 -2.00 18.91 -18.05
CA PRO A 35 -0.60 19.02 -18.39
C PRO A 35 -0.36 20.15 -19.39
N ASP A 36 0.71 20.91 -19.18
CA ASP A 36 1.23 21.87 -20.15
C ASP A 36 1.88 21.17 -21.36
N SER A 37 2.45 21.94 -22.29
CA SER A 37 3.14 21.43 -23.48
C SER A 37 4.37 20.56 -23.16
N ASN A 38 4.88 20.59 -21.93
CA ASN A 38 6.00 19.78 -21.45
C ASN A 38 5.54 18.60 -20.56
N GLY A 39 4.22 18.41 -20.39
CA GLY A 39 3.65 17.38 -19.51
C GLY A 39 3.69 17.73 -18.02
N VAL A 40 4.05 18.95 -17.64
CA VAL A 40 4.03 19.44 -16.26
C VAL A 40 2.60 19.82 -15.89
N ARG A 41 2.14 19.41 -14.71
CA ARG A 41 0.81 19.73 -14.21
C ARG A 41 0.95 20.67 -13.02
N ASP A 42 0.25 21.80 -13.08
CA ASP A 42 0.21 22.75 -11.98
C ASP A 42 -0.75 22.30 -10.88
N LEU A 43 -0.47 22.75 -9.66
CA LEU A 43 -1.33 22.49 -8.51
C LEU A 43 -2.57 23.39 -8.59
N ILE A 44 -3.75 22.77 -8.62
CA ILE A 44 -5.03 23.50 -8.58
C ILE A 44 -5.15 24.21 -7.22
N PRO A 45 -5.70 25.44 -7.13
CA PRO A 45 -6.00 26.06 -5.85
C PRO A 45 -6.92 25.21 -4.98
N ARG A 46 -6.73 25.23 -3.66
CA ARG A 46 -7.47 24.36 -2.73
C ARG A 46 -9.00 24.51 -2.86
N GLU A 47 -9.48 25.71 -3.16
CA GLU A 47 -10.89 26.06 -3.31
C GLU A 47 -11.53 25.38 -4.53
N ASP A 48 -10.73 25.18 -5.57
CA ASP A 48 -11.13 24.62 -6.86
C ASP A 48 -10.94 23.10 -6.93
N ARG A 49 -10.31 22.49 -5.92
CA ARG A 49 -10.16 21.04 -5.79
C ARG A 49 -11.47 20.40 -5.32
N LYS A 50 -12.41 20.15 -6.23
CA LYS A 50 -13.59 19.28 -5.99
C LYS A 50 -13.53 18.02 -6.83
N ILE A 51 -12.73 17.02 -6.41
CA ILE A 51 -12.31 15.98 -7.36
C ILE A 51 -12.61 14.52 -6.93
N LYS A 52 -13.12 14.23 -5.72
CA LYS A 52 -13.78 12.94 -5.36
C LYS A 52 -14.48 13.05 -4.00
N PRO A 53 -15.45 12.19 -3.66
CA PRO A 53 -16.03 12.09 -2.32
C PRO A 53 -15.03 11.46 -1.34
N ILE A 54 -13.89 12.13 -1.15
CA ILE A 54 -12.85 11.73 -0.21
C ILE A 54 -13.41 11.92 1.21
N PRO A 55 -13.24 10.93 2.11
CA PRO A 55 -13.66 11.08 3.50
C PRO A 55 -13.04 12.32 4.15
N THR A 56 -13.82 12.98 5.02
CA THR A 56 -13.44 14.24 5.66
C THR A 56 -12.10 14.14 6.38
N ILE A 57 -11.82 13.00 7.01
CA ILE A 57 -10.58 12.75 7.73
C ILE A 57 -9.36 12.79 6.80
N ASN A 58 -9.38 12.05 5.69
CA ASN A 58 -8.30 12.03 4.70
C ASN A 58 -8.06 13.42 4.10
N ARG A 59 -9.14 14.14 3.80
CA ARG A 59 -9.06 15.52 3.29
C ARG A 59 -8.42 16.46 4.31
N LYS A 60 -8.78 16.35 5.59
CA LYS A 60 -8.16 17.14 6.66
C LYS A 60 -6.67 16.83 6.77
N LEU A 61 -6.30 15.55 6.84
CA LEU A 61 -4.91 15.12 6.91
C LEU A 61 -4.08 15.63 5.73
N PHE A 62 -4.54 15.40 4.50
CA PHE A 62 -3.82 15.81 3.29
C PHE A 62 -3.59 17.33 3.27
N ASN A 63 -4.63 18.12 3.55
CA ASN A 63 -4.51 19.59 3.60
C ASN A 63 -3.57 20.06 4.72
N THR A 64 -3.55 19.37 5.87
CA THR A 64 -2.63 19.69 6.96
C THR A 64 -1.18 19.45 6.54
N VAL A 65 -0.89 18.29 5.95
CA VAL A 65 0.45 17.95 5.48
C VAL A 65 0.89 18.89 4.35
N GLU A 66 -0.02 19.23 3.43
CA GLU A 66 0.27 20.15 2.35
C GLU A 66 0.63 21.56 2.85
N LYS A 67 -0.17 22.10 3.76
CA LYS A 67 -0.03 23.49 4.21
C LYS A 67 1.20 23.70 5.09
N HIS A 68 1.55 22.71 5.89
CA HIS A 68 2.55 22.87 6.95
C HIS A 68 3.76 21.95 6.78
N GLY A 69 3.68 20.91 5.95
CA GLY A 69 4.59 19.78 6.03
C GLY A 69 4.34 18.98 7.31
N VAL A 70 4.63 17.68 7.27
CA VAL A 70 4.49 16.81 8.45
C VAL A 70 5.36 17.27 9.61
N TRP A 71 6.51 17.87 9.31
CA TRP A 71 7.50 18.26 10.31
C TRP A 71 7.07 19.46 11.14
N VAL A 72 6.35 20.43 10.59
CA VAL A 72 6.04 21.66 11.32
C VAL A 72 4.94 21.44 12.36
N ASN A 73 3.99 20.54 12.08
CA ASN A 73 2.86 20.28 12.99
C ASN A 73 3.13 19.18 14.03
N ALA A 74 4.09 18.28 13.77
CA ALA A 74 4.37 17.14 14.63
C ALA A 74 5.43 17.48 15.70
N GLN A 75 5.02 17.96 16.88
CA GLN A 75 5.93 18.45 17.94
C GLN A 75 7.02 17.42 18.36
N TRP A 76 6.63 16.17 18.62
CA TRP A 76 7.56 15.13 19.07
C TRP A 76 8.47 14.61 17.94
N PRO A 77 7.97 14.27 16.73
CA PRO A 77 8.84 13.94 15.60
C PRO A 77 9.78 15.08 15.23
N CYS A 78 9.36 16.35 15.35
CA CYS A 78 10.28 17.49 15.19
C CYS A 78 11.38 17.47 16.23
N LEU A 79 11.06 17.16 17.49
CA LEU A 79 12.03 17.06 18.57
C LEU A 79 13.00 15.88 18.37
N VAL A 80 12.48 14.67 18.13
CA VAL A 80 13.28 13.47 17.81
C VAL A 80 14.16 13.73 16.59
N TYR A 81 13.59 14.36 15.56
CA TYR A 81 14.31 14.76 14.36
C TYR A 81 15.45 15.75 14.67
N ARG A 82 15.16 16.80 15.46
CA ARG A 82 16.17 17.78 15.91
C ARG A 82 17.24 17.13 16.78
N LEU A 83 16.89 16.14 17.61
CA LEU A 83 17.82 15.38 18.44
C LEU A 83 18.70 14.45 17.59
N ILE A 84 18.13 13.77 16.59
CA ILE A 84 18.87 12.97 15.61
C ILE A 84 19.79 13.87 14.80
N GLU A 85 19.31 15.00 14.27
CA GLU A 85 20.16 15.99 13.59
C GLU A 85 21.26 16.50 14.51
N ALA A 86 20.98 16.84 15.77
CA ALA A 86 22.00 17.29 16.71
C ALA A 86 23.07 16.20 16.95
N GLY A 87 22.66 14.93 17.11
CA GLY A 87 23.55 13.78 17.25
C GLY A 87 24.37 13.50 15.99
N MET A 88 23.76 13.64 14.81
CA MET A 88 24.44 13.48 13.52
C MET A 88 25.41 14.63 13.23
N ARG A 89 25.05 15.87 13.58
CA ARG A 89 25.94 17.05 13.46
C ARG A 89 27.23 16.86 14.26
N LYS A 90 27.17 16.22 15.43
CA LYS A 90 28.38 15.82 16.20
C LYS A 90 29.33 14.90 15.42
N ARG A 91 28.82 14.20 14.40
CA ARG A 91 29.57 13.33 13.49
C ARG A 91 29.71 13.90 12.07
N ASN A 92 29.43 15.20 11.84
CA ASN A 92 29.36 15.83 10.51
C ASN A 92 28.39 15.15 9.53
N LEU A 93 27.37 14.48 10.06
CA LEU A 93 26.28 13.89 9.29
C LEU A 93 25.08 14.85 9.34
N SER A 94 24.32 14.92 8.25
CA SER A 94 23.04 15.62 8.21
C SER A 94 21.98 14.67 7.66
N PHE A 95 20.74 14.87 8.10
CA PHE A 95 19.63 14.13 7.52
C PHE A 95 19.44 14.68 6.13
N ARG A 96 19.55 13.83 5.12
CA ARG A 96 19.49 14.30 3.76
C ARG A 96 18.11 14.90 3.46
N VAL A 97 18.11 16.03 2.77
CA VAL A 97 16.91 16.77 2.37
C VAL A 97 15.99 15.91 1.50
N ASP A 98 16.57 15.00 0.70
CA ASP A 98 15.84 14.01 -0.09
C ASP A 98 14.97 13.08 0.80
N HIS A 99 15.49 12.56 1.92
CA HIS A 99 14.72 11.68 2.81
C HIS A 99 13.58 12.41 3.50
N LYS A 100 13.76 13.70 3.85
CA LYS A 100 12.68 14.54 4.39
C LYS A 100 11.51 14.63 3.40
N GLN A 101 11.83 14.93 2.16
CA GLN A 101 10.85 15.06 1.09
C GLN A 101 10.19 13.72 0.77
N ASN A 102 10.97 12.63 0.78
CA ASN A 102 10.44 11.28 0.55
C ASN A 102 9.48 10.85 1.67
N LEU A 103 9.79 11.16 2.93
CA LEU A 103 8.90 10.89 4.06
C LEU A 103 7.62 11.72 3.95
N GLU A 104 7.74 13.02 3.64
CA GLU A 104 6.57 13.87 3.43
C GLU A 104 5.69 13.34 2.29
N ASN A 105 6.29 12.97 1.16
CA ASN A 105 5.58 12.36 0.03
C ASN A 105 4.86 11.07 0.44
N ALA A 106 5.51 10.21 1.23
CA ALA A 106 4.89 8.98 1.74
C ALA A 106 3.70 9.29 2.67
N ILE A 107 3.82 10.29 3.55
CA ILE A 107 2.75 10.67 4.49
C ILE A 107 1.59 11.36 3.76
N ARG A 108 1.86 12.23 2.77
CA ARG A 108 0.83 12.77 1.87
C ARG A 108 0.08 11.64 1.17
N TRP A 109 0.82 10.66 0.66
CA TRP A 109 0.25 9.51 -0.03
C TRP A 109 -0.62 8.67 0.91
N ILE A 110 -0.16 8.37 2.12
CA ILE A 110 -0.92 7.66 3.16
C ILE A 110 -2.18 8.44 3.56
N ALA A 111 -2.05 9.74 3.83
CA ALA A 111 -3.17 10.60 4.21
C ALA A 111 -4.27 10.60 3.13
N TYR A 112 -3.88 10.51 1.86
CA TYR A 112 -4.81 10.49 0.75
C TYR A 112 -5.42 9.10 0.47
N ASN A 113 -4.61 8.03 0.57
CA ASN A 113 -4.97 6.68 0.11
C ASN A 113 -5.31 5.68 1.23
N SER A 114 -5.20 6.07 2.51
CA SER A 114 -5.64 5.22 3.63
C SER A 114 -7.16 5.19 3.73
N ASP A 115 -7.70 4.04 4.12
CA ASP A 115 -9.11 3.92 4.44
C ASP A 115 -9.46 4.75 5.69
N ALA A 116 -10.53 5.54 5.60
CA ALA A 116 -10.92 6.48 6.65
C ALA A 116 -11.41 5.84 7.96
N VAL A 117 -11.87 4.59 7.92
CA VAL A 117 -12.43 3.89 9.09
C VAL A 117 -11.38 2.96 9.69
N THR A 118 -10.77 2.12 8.87
CA THR A 118 -9.78 1.13 9.31
C THR A 118 -8.37 1.70 9.42
N GLY A 119 -8.12 2.89 8.86
CA GLY A 119 -6.79 3.48 8.75
C GLY A 119 -5.87 2.74 7.78
N CYS A 120 -6.36 1.69 7.12
CA CYS A 120 -5.49 0.82 6.37
C CYS A 120 -5.00 1.48 5.10
N ILE A 121 -3.69 1.52 5.00
CA ILE A 121 -3.01 2.00 3.81
C ILE A 121 -3.34 1.01 2.71
N ASN A 122 -3.88 1.51 1.60
CA ASN A 122 -4.18 0.68 0.45
C ASN A 122 -2.90 0.16 -0.22
N VAL A 123 -2.28 -0.84 0.42
CA VAL A 123 -1.21 -1.65 -0.16
C VAL A 123 -1.74 -2.61 -1.21
N SER A 124 -2.92 -2.33 -1.80
CA SER A 124 -3.15 -2.81 -3.16
C SER A 124 -1.97 -2.35 -4.02
N ARG A 125 -1.36 -1.18 -3.74
CA ARG A 125 -0.07 -0.80 -4.29
C ARG A 125 1.10 -1.42 -3.50
N LEU A 126 1.82 -2.36 -4.10
CA LEU A 126 3.16 -2.79 -3.67
C LEU A 126 4.03 -1.56 -3.38
N CYS A 127 5.05 -1.67 -2.52
CA CYS A 127 6.04 -0.58 -2.33
C CYS A 127 6.62 -0.07 -3.67
N ILE A 128 6.64 -0.94 -4.69
CA ILE A 128 7.00 -0.61 -6.06
C ILE A 128 6.00 0.35 -6.71
N GLU A 129 4.72 0.14 -6.53
CA GLU A 129 3.64 0.95 -7.10
C GLU A 129 3.54 2.30 -6.39
N ILE A 130 3.67 2.33 -5.06
CA ILE A 130 3.79 3.58 -4.28
C ILE A 130 5.04 4.35 -4.73
N GLY A 131 6.18 3.66 -4.82
CA GLY A 131 7.45 4.26 -5.23
C GLY A 131 7.40 4.86 -6.63
N LYS A 132 6.77 4.18 -7.60
CA LYS A 132 6.54 4.73 -8.95
C LYS A 132 5.69 6.00 -8.91
N GLU A 133 4.64 6.02 -8.11
CA GLU A 133 3.71 7.15 -8.02
C GLU A 133 4.34 8.38 -7.39
N ILE A 134 5.08 8.20 -6.30
CA ILE A 134 5.74 9.31 -5.59
C ILE A 134 7.18 9.59 -6.08
N LYS A 135 7.63 8.86 -7.12
CA LYS A 135 8.96 8.95 -7.75
C LYS A 135 10.12 8.68 -6.78
N VAL A 136 9.94 7.68 -5.91
CA VAL A 136 10.93 7.22 -4.92
C VAL A 136 11.20 5.73 -5.12
N SER A 137 12.45 5.29 -4.92
CA SER A 137 12.78 3.86 -5.09
C SER A 137 12.01 3.00 -4.07
N SER A 138 11.67 1.77 -4.48
CA SER A 138 10.91 0.84 -3.64
C SER A 138 11.66 0.45 -2.36
N SER A 139 12.99 0.43 -2.40
CA SER A 139 13.84 0.20 -1.22
C SER A 139 13.71 1.34 -0.21
N THR A 140 13.72 2.59 -0.68
CA THR A 140 13.52 3.77 0.18
C THR A 140 12.13 3.79 0.78
N ILE A 141 11.08 3.46 0.02
CA ILE A 141 9.72 3.30 0.56
C ILE A 141 9.67 2.22 1.64
N SER A 142 10.33 1.09 1.42
CA SER A 142 10.39 0.01 2.42
C SER A 142 11.04 0.47 3.73
N VAL A 143 12.11 1.27 3.65
CA VAL A 143 12.76 1.87 4.83
C VAL A 143 11.83 2.86 5.52
N ILE A 144 11.21 3.76 4.77
CA ILE A 144 10.25 4.74 5.31
C ILE A 144 9.09 4.04 6.04
N MET A 145 8.49 3.00 5.46
CA MET A 145 7.41 2.26 6.11
C MET A 145 7.87 1.60 7.42
N LYS A 146 9.12 1.09 7.48
CA LYS A 146 9.70 0.56 8.72
C LYS A 146 9.89 1.66 9.76
N GLU A 147 10.41 2.82 9.36
CA GLU A 147 10.58 3.97 10.25
C GLU A 147 9.25 4.43 10.84
N LEU A 148 8.20 4.54 10.02
CA LEU A 148 6.86 4.92 10.47
C LEU A 148 6.26 3.89 11.45
N VAL A 149 6.56 2.60 11.28
CA VAL A 149 6.16 1.56 12.25
C VAL A 149 6.95 1.70 13.56
N ILE A 150 8.27 1.93 13.50
CA ILE A 150 9.11 2.13 14.70
C ILE A 150 8.68 3.37 15.48
N MET A 151 8.25 4.42 14.77
CA MET A 151 7.71 5.65 15.37
C MET A 151 6.29 5.46 15.95
N GLY A 152 5.66 4.29 15.78
CA GLY A 152 4.31 4.01 16.26
C GLY A 152 3.22 4.70 15.45
N LEU A 153 3.52 5.18 14.23
CA LEU A 153 2.56 5.87 13.36
C LEU A 153 1.77 4.90 12.50
N LEU A 154 2.38 3.77 12.17
CA LEU A 154 1.75 2.67 11.49
C LEU A 154 1.82 1.43 12.35
N TYR A 155 0.77 0.62 12.29
CA TYR A 155 0.73 -0.70 12.91
C TYR A 155 0.35 -1.75 11.87
N GLU A 156 0.60 -2.99 12.21
CA GLU A 156 0.17 -4.13 11.43
C GLU A 156 -1.09 -4.74 12.07
N PRO A 157 -2.21 -4.85 11.34
CA PRO A 157 -3.42 -5.45 11.89
C PRO A 157 -3.27 -6.97 11.98
N GLU A 158 -4.06 -7.59 12.87
CA GLU A 158 -4.02 -9.04 13.15
C GLU A 158 -4.18 -9.91 11.89
N TYR A 159 -5.04 -9.50 10.95
CA TYR A 159 -5.29 -10.24 9.71
C TYR A 159 -4.18 -10.08 8.66
N SER A 160 -3.18 -9.25 8.93
CA SER A 160 -2.00 -9.12 8.07
C SER A 160 -1.06 -10.32 8.23
N SER A 161 -0.11 -10.45 7.30
CA SER A 161 0.64 -11.68 7.08
C SER A 161 2.11 -11.64 7.53
N GLN A 162 2.55 -10.64 8.30
CA GLN A 162 3.93 -10.62 8.79
C GLN A 162 4.25 -11.90 9.55
N SER A 163 5.40 -12.49 9.21
CA SER A 163 5.91 -13.79 9.67
C SER A 163 5.41 -15.01 8.89
N VAL A 164 4.48 -14.85 7.95
CA VAL A 164 4.01 -15.97 7.12
C VAL A 164 4.86 -16.07 5.86
N GLN A 165 5.61 -17.16 5.76
CA GLN A 165 6.35 -17.46 4.54
C GLN A 165 5.37 -17.82 3.41
N ASP A 166 5.63 -17.26 2.24
CA ASP A 166 5.00 -17.70 1.00
C ASP A 166 5.60 -19.04 0.60
N VAL A 167 4.95 -20.13 1.04
CA VAL A 167 5.41 -21.51 0.82
C VAL A 167 5.63 -21.80 -0.67
N LEU A 168 4.86 -21.17 -1.57
CA LEU A 168 4.92 -21.43 -3.00
C LEU A 168 6.06 -20.67 -3.69
N HIS A 169 6.22 -19.38 -3.43
CA HIS A 169 7.21 -18.56 -4.13
C HIS A 169 8.54 -18.42 -3.38
N GLY A 170 8.55 -18.67 -2.07
CA GLY A 170 9.62 -18.20 -1.18
C GLY A 170 9.46 -16.73 -0.81
N GLY A 171 10.05 -16.33 0.31
CA GLY A 171 9.91 -14.99 0.88
C GLY A 171 8.67 -14.83 1.75
N HIS A 172 8.30 -13.59 2.06
CA HIS A 172 7.16 -13.26 2.94
C HIS A 172 5.93 -12.84 2.13
N LEU A 173 4.75 -13.17 2.65
CA LEU A 173 3.50 -12.57 2.18
C LEU A 173 3.50 -11.04 2.44
N PRO A 174 2.73 -10.25 1.68
CA PRO A 174 2.75 -8.79 1.81
C PRO A 174 2.17 -8.34 3.16
N ARG A 175 2.81 -7.34 3.74
CA ARG A 175 2.32 -6.68 4.96
C ARG A 175 1.25 -5.65 4.60
N THR A 176 0.13 -5.69 5.31
CA THR A 176 -0.80 -4.57 5.36
C THR A 176 -0.41 -3.69 6.54
N LEU A 177 -0.39 -2.38 6.35
CA LEU A 177 -0.11 -1.41 7.41
C LEU A 177 -1.31 -0.47 7.53
N CYS A 178 -1.65 -0.09 8.75
CA CYS A 178 -2.76 0.83 9.03
C CYS A 178 -2.28 1.96 9.95
N THR A 179 -2.88 3.13 9.82
CA THR A 179 -2.54 4.32 10.62
C THR A 179 -3.02 4.18 12.06
N THR A 180 -2.19 4.60 13.00
CA THR A 180 -2.53 4.62 14.43
C THR A 180 -3.22 5.93 14.82
N PRO A 181 -3.89 6.00 15.98
CA PRO A 181 -4.37 7.29 16.54
C PRO A 181 -3.27 8.36 16.62
N LEU A 182 -2.03 7.95 16.93
CA LEU A 182 -0.87 8.84 16.97
C LEU A 182 -0.58 9.49 15.60
N PHE A 183 -0.77 8.76 14.50
CA PHE A 183 -0.62 9.34 13.15
C PHE A 183 -1.57 10.53 12.94
N TYR A 184 -2.81 10.42 13.38
CA TYR A 184 -3.81 11.49 13.27
C TYR A 184 -3.50 12.65 14.21
N GLU A 185 -3.07 12.35 15.44
CA GLU A 185 -2.73 13.35 16.45
C GLU A 185 -1.55 14.23 16.00
N LEU A 186 -0.51 13.61 15.42
CA LEU A 186 0.62 14.35 14.82
C LEU A 186 0.21 15.28 13.68
N LEU A 187 -0.91 15.00 13.04
CA LEU A 187 -1.48 15.78 11.94
C LEU A 187 -2.65 16.67 12.42
N GLY A 188 -2.73 16.93 13.73
CA GLY A 188 -3.64 17.90 14.33
C GLY A 188 -5.09 17.42 14.45
N ILE A 189 -5.31 16.10 14.49
CA ILE A 189 -6.62 15.50 14.74
C ILE A 189 -6.52 14.73 16.06
N ASN A 190 -7.06 15.30 17.13
CA ASN A 190 -7.07 14.64 18.43
C ASN A 190 -7.99 13.41 18.43
N ASN A 191 -7.84 12.54 19.43
CA ASN A 191 -8.57 11.27 19.49
C ASN A 191 -10.11 11.45 19.53
N GLY A 192 -10.62 12.50 20.18
CA GLY A 192 -12.05 12.79 20.24
C GLY A 192 -12.62 13.16 18.87
N GLU A 193 -11.91 14.02 18.13
CA GLU A 193 -12.28 14.39 16.77
C GLU A 193 -12.12 13.21 15.80
N LEU A 194 -11.05 12.41 15.94
CA LEU A 194 -10.83 11.19 15.18
C LEU A 194 -12.02 10.23 15.30
N ASN A 195 -12.44 9.91 16.53
CA ASN A 195 -13.57 9.02 16.78
C ASN A 195 -14.87 9.57 16.19
N ARG A 196 -15.10 10.88 16.29
CA ARG A 196 -16.26 11.53 15.68
C ARG A 196 -16.25 11.40 14.15
N LEU A 197 -15.10 11.61 13.51
CA LEU A 197 -14.95 11.51 12.05
C LEU A 197 -15.13 10.05 11.57
N ILE A 198 -14.57 9.08 12.31
CA ILE A 198 -14.75 7.64 12.03
C ILE A 198 -16.23 7.24 12.17
N ALA A 199 -16.94 7.74 13.19
CA ALA A 199 -18.35 7.45 13.39
C ALA A 199 -19.22 7.97 12.22
N ILE A 200 -18.94 9.19 11.74
CA ILE A 200 -19.63 9.78 10.58
C ILE A 200 -19.42 8.92 9.33
N GLU A 201 -18.18 8.52 9.05
CA GLU A 201 -17.88 7.70 7.88
C GLU A 201 -18.44 6.28 8.00
N THR A 202 -18.41 5.70 9.20
CA THR A 202 -19.05 4.40 9.49
C THR A 202 -20.54 4.44 9.23
N GLN A 203 -21.24 5.47 9.73
CA GLN A 203 -22.68 5.64 9.50
C GLN A 203 -22.99 5.81 8.01
N ARG A 204 -22.18 6.58 7.28
CA ARG A 204 -22.32 6.73 5.82
C ARG A 204 -22.20 5.37 5.12
N ARG A 205 -21.21 4.56 5.47
CA ARG A 205 -21.00 3.21 4.89
C ARG A 205 -22.11 2.24 5.25
N GLN A 206 -22.66 2.33 6.47
CA GLN A 206 -23.84 1.56 6.87
C GLN A 206 -25.04 1.89 5.99
N ILE A 207 -25.33 3.18 5.74
CA ILE A 207 -26.41 3.60 4.85
C ILE A 207 -26.20 3.07 3.42
N GLU A 208 -24.97 3.16 2.90
CA GLU A 208 -24.62 2.64 1.57
C GLU A 208 -24.71 1.11 1.46
N ALA A 209 -24.40 0.38 2.55
CA ALA A 209 -24.54 -1.07 2.63
C ALA A 209 -26.02 -1.48 2.73
N SER A 210 -26.83 -0.77 3.53
CA SER A 210 -28.26 -1.05 3.65
C SER A 210 -29.03 -0.90 2.34
N LYS A 211 -28.61 0.05 1.48
CA LYS A 211 -29.15 0.16 0.10
C LYS A 211 -28.95 -1.10 -0.74
N ARG A 212 -27.93 -1.91 -0.41
CA ARG A 212 -27.59 -3.19 -1.04
C ARG A 212 -28.11 -4.40 -0.24
N GLN A 213 -28.89 -4.17 0.82
CA GLN A 213 -29.32 -5.20 1.78
C GLN A 213 -28.14 -5.89 2.49
N GLU A 214 -27.02 -5.16 2.63
CA GLU A 214 -25.81 -5.61 3.32
C GLU A 214 -25.66 -4.86 4.65
N GLN A 215 -24.89 -5.42 5.58
CA GLN A 215 -24.45 -4.75 6.80
C GLN A 215 -22.96 -4.39 6.68
N TYR A 216 -22.61 -3.15 7.04
CA TYR A 216 -21.21 -2.75 7.13
C TYR A 216 -20.63 -3.13 8.50
N ASP A 217 -19.50 -3.82 8.46
CA ASP A 217 -18.68 -4.20 9.61
C ASP A 217 -17.23 -3.78 9.31
N ALA A 218 -16.64 -2.96 10.19
CA ALA A 218 -15.30 -2.43 10.03
C ALA A 218 -14.21 -3.50 10.18
N ASP A 219 -14.39 -4.47 11.07
CA ASP A 219 -13.44 -5.57 11.27
C ASP A 219 -13.48 -6.53 10.07
N PHE A 220 -14.68 -6.80 9.57
CA PHE A 220 -14.84 -7.57 8.33
C PHE A 220 -14.22 -6.84 7.13
N ALA A 221 -14.38 -5.52 7.03
CA ALA A 221 -13.75 -4.72 5.99
C ALA A 221 -12.22 -4.76 6.10
N LEU A 222 -11.66 -4.61 7.30
CA LEU A 222 -10.24 -4.73 7.60
C LEU A 222 -9.69 -6.10 7.17
N LYS A 223 -10.39 -7.18 7.53
CA LYS A 223 -10.03 -8.54 7.14
C LYS A 223 -10.02 -8.72 5.62
N THR A 224 -11.09 -8.27 4.95
CA THR A 224 -11.24 -8.34 3.50
C THR A 224 -10.11 -7.58 2.80
N PHE A 225 -9.71 -6.44 3.34
CA PHE A 225 -8.62 -5.63 2.82
C PHE A 225 -7.28 -6.36 2.91
N CYS A 226 -6.98 -6.95 4.07
CA CYS A 226 -5.76 -7.73 4.26
C CYS A 226 -5.70 -8.95 3.32
N GLN A 227 -6.80 -9.69 3.22
CA GLN A 227 -6.93 -10.85 2.33
C GLN A 227 -6.74 -10.47 0.85
N SER A 228 -7.33 -9.36 0.43
CA SER A 228 -7.24 -8.84 -0.94
C SER A 228 -5.81 -8.45 -1.31
N ASN A 229 -5.08 -7.83 -0.38
CA ASN A 229 -3.66 -7.50 -0.58
C ASN A 229 -2.81 -8.76 -0.78
N ILE A 230 -3.02 -9.79 0.05
CA ILE A 230 -2.33 -11.08 -0.07
C ILE A 230 -2.62 -11.71 -1.44
N LEU A 231 -3.90 -11.79 -1.81
CA LEU A 231 -4.34 -12.36 -3.09
C LEU A 231 -3.67 -11.66 -4.29
N ARG A 232 -3.71 -10.34 -4.33
CA ARG A 232 -3.14 -9.55 -5.44
C ARG A 232 -1.64 -9.81 -5.61
N VAL A 233 -0.87 -9.77 -4.53
CA VAL A 233 0.58 -10.00 -4.59
C VAL A 233 0.89 -11.43 -4.96
N TRP A 234 0.11 -12.38 -4.44
CA TRP A 234 0.25 -13.78 -4.77
C TRP A 234 0.00 -14.04 -6.27
N GLU A 235 -1.08 -13.48 -6.82
CA GLU A 235 -1.40 -13.57 -8.26
C GLU A 235 -0.32 -12.90 -9.10
N HIS A 236 0.16 -11.73 -8.69
CA HIS A 236 1.26 -11.05 -9.37
C HIS A 236 2.53 -11.91 -9.43
N ARG A 237 2.93 -12.55 -8.32
CA ARG A 237 4.11 -13.44 -8.29
C ARG A 237 3.94 -14.65 -9.21
N HIS A 238 2.75 -15.23 -9.29
CA HIS A 238 2.45 -16.33 -10.22
C HIS A 238 2.58 -15.92 -11.69
N THR A 239 2.32 -14.65 -12.04
CA THR A 239 2.41 -14.18 -13.42
C THR A 239 3.84 -13.88 -13.89
N GLN A 240 4.81 -13.68 -13.00
CA GLN A 240 6.18 -13.32 -13.40
C GLN A 240 7.04 -14.54 -13.78
N ALA A 241 6.70 -15.74 -13.32
CA ALA A 241 7.40 -16.96 -13.67
C ALA A 241 6.73 -17.65 -14.88
N THR A 242 7.16 -17.32 -16.10
CA THR A 242 6.99 -18.18 -17.30
C THR A 242 5.56 -18.61 -17.68
N SER A 243 4.53 -17.79 -17.46
CA SER A 243 3.15 -18.16 -17.85
C SER A 243 2.58 -17.25 -18.93
N SER A 244 2.24 -17.83 -20.09
CA SER A 244 1.43 -17.23 -21.15
C SER A 244 -0.03 -16.96 -20.72
N TYR A 245 -0.43 -17.39 -19.52
CA TYR A 245 -1.74 -17.16 -18.93
C TYR A 245 -1.62 -16.37 -17.62
N LYS A 246 -2.35 -15.26 -17.54
CA LYS A 246 -2.48 -14.44 -16.33
C LYS A 246 -3.31 -15.23 -15.31
N ILE A 247 -2.67 -15.98 -14.42
CA ILE A 247 -3.39 -16.84 -13.46
C ILE A 247 -4.11 -15.96 -12.44
N LYS A 248 -5.44 -16.08 -12.40
CA LYS A 248 -6.31 -15.34 -11.50
C LYS A 248 -7.15 -16.33 -10.68
N LEU A 249 -6.74 -16.58 -9.44
CA LEU A 249 -7.39 -17.55 -8.56
C LEU A 249 -8.81 -17.12 -8.20
N SER A 250 -9.08 -15.82 -8.18
CA SER A 250 -10.43 -15.28 -7.93
C SER A 250 -11.45 -15.75 -8.97
N ASP A 251 -11.00 -16.03 -10.19
CA ASP A 251 -11.86 -16.36 -11.32
C ASP A 251 -12.04 -17.89 -11.47
N MET A 252 -11.28 -18.68 -10.73
CA MET A 252 -11.38 -20.15 -10.73
C MET A 252 -12.55 -20.61 -9.86
N LYS A 253 -13.24 -21.68 -10.30
CA LYS A 253 -14.22 -22.37 -9.46
C LYS A 253 -13.53 -22.91 -8.19
N PRO A 254 -14.25 -23.01 -7.05
CA PRO A 254 -13.64 -23.41 -5.78
C PRO A 254 -12.84 -24.72 -5.83
N ILE A 255 -13.36 -25.75 -6.51
CA ILE A 255 -12.68 -27.05 -6.66
C ILE A 255 -11.42 -26.94 -7.54
N ASP A 256 -11.50 -26.21 -8.65
CA ASP A 256 -10.38 -26.04 -9.58
C ASP A 256 -9.23 -25.29 -8.91
N ARG A 257 -9.58 -24.24 -8.14
CA ARG A 257 -8.64 -23.47 -7.33
C ARG A 257 -7.95 -24.33 -6.28
N MET A 258 -8.71 -25.13 -5.54
CA MET A 258 -8.15 -26.06 -4.54
C MET A 258 -7.17 -27.04 -5.20
N SER A 259 -7.59 -27.64 -6.31
CA SER A 259 -6.78 -28.60 -7.06
C SER A 259 -5.52 -27.97 -7.63
N TYR A 260 -5.60 -26.72 -8.11
CA TYR A 260 -4.46 -25.96 -8.59
C TYR A 260 -3.42 -25.73 -7.48
N ILE A 261 -3.85 -25.20 -6.33
CA ILE A 261 -2.96 -24.91 -5.19
C ILE A 261 -2.34 -26.18 -4.64
N SER A 262 -3.13 -27.25 -4.44
CA SER A 262 -2.64 -28.54 -3.96
C SER A 262 -1.52 -29.10 -4.85
N ARG A 263 -1.69 -29.05 -6.19
CA ARG A 263 -0.64 -29.49 -7.13
C ARG A 263 0.63 -28.66 -7.01
N LYS A 264 0.51 -27.34 -6.90
CA LYS A 264 1.66 -26.43 -6.75
C LYS A 264 2.39 -26.63 -5.42
N LEU A 265 1.67 -26.88 -4.34
CA LEU A 265 2.27 -27.20 -3.03
C LEU A 265 3.07 -28.50 -3.09
N VAL A 266 2.51 -29.57 -3.65
CA VAL A 266 3.22 -30.85 -3.80
C VAL A 266 4.49 -30.68 -4.63
N GLN A 267 4.40 -29.99 -5.77
CA GLN A 267 5.58 -29.71 -6.61
C GLN A 267 6.65 -28.97 -5.81
N ARG A 268 6.25 -27.92 -5.09
CA ARG A 268 7.19 -27.08 -4.34
C ARG A 268 7.85 -27.81 -3.16
N ILE A 269 7.10 -28.64 -2.44
CA ILE A 269 7.63 -29.46 -1.34
C ILE A 269 8.70 -30.42 -1.89
N LYS A 270 8.43 -31.08 -3.02
CA LYS A 270 9.40 -31.96 -3.69
C LYS A 270 10.64 -31.20 -4.16
N ASP A 271 10.46 -30.07 -4.84
CA ASP A 271 11.56 -29.25 -5.35
C ASP A 271 12.48 -28.72 -4.24
N LYS A 272 11.94 -28.49 -3.04
CA LYS A 272 12.69 -28.03 -1.87
C LYS A 272 13.26 -29.15 -1.01
N GLY A 273 12.91 -30.40 -1.28
CA GLY A 273 13.30 -31.54 -0.45
C GLY A 273 12.80 -31.43 1.00
N TRP A 274 11.65 -30.79 1.22
CA TRP A 274 11.09 -30.69 2.57
C TRP A 274 10.47 -32.03 3.00
N GLU A 275 10.79 -32.47 4.22
CA GLU A 275 10.23 -33.67 4.84
C GLU A 275 8.81 -33.43 5.37
N ILE A 276 7.90 -33.05 4.49
CA ILE A 276 6.48 -32.80 4.80
C ILE A 276 5.65 -33.91 4.15
N SER A 277 4.70 -34.46 4.91
CA SER A 277 3.77 -35.49 4.40
C SER A 277 2.98 -34.96 3.20
N LEU A 278 3.02 -35.72 2.11
CA LEU A 278 2.31 -35.46 0.85
C LEU A 278 0.93 -36.12 0.80
N GLU A 279 0.42 -36.60 1.94
CA GLU A 279 -0.90 -37.19 2.04
C GLU A 279 -1.99 -36.18 1.64
N LYS A 280 -3.06 -36.70 1.01
CA LYS A 280 -4.14 -35.89 0.45
C LYS A 280 -4.74 -34.92 1.47
N ASP A 281 -4.99 -35.37 2.69
CA ASP A 281 -5.65 -34.57 3.72
C ASP A 281 -4.74 -33.44 4.22
N ASN A 282 -3.44 -33.72 4.36
CA ASN A 282 -2.45 -32.73 4.76
C ASN A 282 -2.30 -31.63 3.69
N ILE A 283 -2.14 -32.03 2.42
CA ILE A 283 -2.04 -31.09 1.30
C ILE A 283 -3.31 -30.27 1.13
N THR A 284 -4.49 -30.90 1.27
CA THR A 284 -5.78 -30.20 1.17
C THR A 284 -5.93 -29.17 2.30
N LYS A 285 -5.53 -29.52 3.53
CA LYS A 285 -5.53 -28.60 4.67
C LYS A 285 -4.59 -27.42 4.44
N MET A 286 -3.37 -27.68 3.97
CA MET A 286 -2.40 -26.62 3.64
C MET A 286 -2.91 -25.70 2.53
N ALA A 287 -3.48 -26.28 1.47
CA ALA A 287 -4.07 -25.54 0.36
C ALA A 287 -5.23 -24.65 0.82
N ASN A 288 -6.15 -25.19 1.63
CA ASN A 288 -7.29 -24.43 2.13
C ASN A 288 -6.85 -23.32 3.11
N ASN A 289 -5.82 -23.55 3.92
CA ASN A 289 -5.25 -22.52 4.79
C ASN A 289 -4.65 -21.36 3.98
N LEU A 290 -3.90 -21.66 2.91
CA LEU A 290 -3.35 -20.63 2.02
C LEU A 290 -4.48 -19.85 1.33
N LEU A 291 -5.49 -20.55 0.83
CA LEU A 291 -6.67 -19.95 0.21
C LEU A 291 -7.47 -19.08 1.19
N SER A 292 -7.65 -19.54 2.44
CA SER A 292 -8.33 -18.78 3.49
C SER A 292 -7.66 -17.44 3.79
N ARG A 293 -6.32 -17.41 3.79
CA ARG A 293 -5.53 -16.17 3.93
C ARG A 293 -5.72 -15.19 2.78
N MET A 294 -6.14 -15.66 1.61
CA MET A 294 -6.47 -14.85 0.43
C MET A 294 -7.97 -14.51 0.32
N GLY A 295 -8.80 -14.89 1.31
CA GLY A 295 -10.25 -14.72 1.24
C GLY A 295 -10.94 -15.69 0.28
N LEU A 296 -10.23 -16.76 -0.11
CA LEU A 296 -10.64 -17.74 -1.11
C LEU A 296 -10.83 -19.15 -0.51
N SER A 297 -11.07 -19.27 0.80
CA SER A 297 -11.30 -20.57 1.43
C SER A 297 -12.42 -21.33 0.75
N VAL A 298 -12.23 -22.63 0.54
CA VAL A 298 -13.30 -23.51 0.08
C VAL A 298 -13.97 -24.08 1.31
N SER A 299 -15.23 -23.70 1.53
CA SER A 299 -16.03 -24.34 2.56
C SER A 299 -16.33 -25.75 2.09
N LEU A 300 -15.67 -26.74 2.70
CA LEU A 300 -16.04 -28.14 2.58
C LEU A 300 -17.31 -28.37 3.42
N ARG A 301 -18.40 -27.65 3.13
CA ARG A 301 -19.70 -27.99 3.72
C ARG A 301 -20.04 -29.38 3.19
N LYS A 302 -20.18 -30.36 4.09
CA LYS A 302 -21.04 -31.51 3.82
C LYS A 302 -22.39 -30.95 3.33
N PRO A 303 -23.01 -31.55 2.30
CA PRO A 303 -24.37 -31.17 1.94
C PRO A 303 -25.25 -31.23 3.19
N PRO A 304 -26.21 -30.31 3.37
CA PRO A 304 -27.12 -30.37 4.50
C PRO A 304 -27.70 -31.78 4.56
N SER A 305 -27.51 -32.45 5.69
CA SER A 305 -28.24 -33.67 6.00
C SER A 305 -29.71 -33.29 5.95
N ILE A 306 -30.42 -33.84 4.96
CA ILE A 306 -31.87 -33.78 4.91
C ILE A 306 -32.33 -34.39 6.24
N PRO A 307 -33.10 -33.65 7.08
CA PRO A 307 -33.68 -34.24 8.26
C PRO A 307 -34.63 -35.35 7.78
N ILE A 308 -34.42 -36.56 8.30
CA ILE A 308 -35.41 -37.66 8.23
C ILE A 308 -36.42 -37.41 9.33
#